data_AF-A0A941ZBH0-F1
#
_entry.id   AF-A0A941ZBH0-F1
#
_cell.length_a   1.000
_cell.length_b   1.000
_cell.length_c   1.000
_cell.angle_alpha   90.00
_cell.angle_beta   90.00
_cell.angle_gamma   90.00
#
_symmetry.space_group_name_H-M   'P 1'
#
loop_
_entity.id
_entity.type
_entity.pdbx_description
1 polymer ?
#
loop_
_entity_poly.entity_id
_entity_poly.type
_entity_poly.pdbx_seq_one_letter_code
_entity_poly.pdbx_strand_id
1 'polypeptide(L)'
;MQSLWMLFATFLFSLMSVCVKFVSDSYSTVEIVMYRSLIGVVVIGILMVVRGAAFKTRFPLAHLWRGVVGATAFGLWFFSVAKLPLATAMTLNYMSPIWIAAMLFGIGWWRGKMHFEWRLVTAVLTSFVGVALLLKPSIHADQLLWGAIGLCSGMLASLAYLQVRQLGILGEPEDRVVFYFCITGTVGGAIACWIGALLPGSDGVVWHAHDLKGFALLTAIGVFAAGGQMAMTRAYHLGKTLVTANLQYTGIVFSSIWGILIWDDSLGWMGWLGMTIIIASGVVATFFDVRHKQAVAFTAAKEMLVATDGAKAKAAD
;
A
#
# COMPACT_ATOMS: atom_id res chain seq x y z
N MET A 1 -13.18 -13.13 3.65
CA MET A 1 -12.39 -13.13 2.40
C MET A 1 -11.11 -12.32 2.61
N GLN A 2 -9.96 -12.81 2.17
CA GLN A 2 -8.65 -12.16 2.39
C GLN A 2 -8.56 -10.75 1.77
N SER A 3 -9.32 -10.50 0.71
CA SER A 3 -9.44 -9.20 0.00
C SER A 3 -10.06 -8.07 0.84
N LEU A 4 -10.90 -8.40 1.84
CA LEU A 4 -11.54 -7.38 2.70
C LEU A 4 -10.52 -6.62 3.55
N TRP A 5 -9.38 -7.23 3.87
CA TRP A 5 -8.31 -6.57 4.61
C TRP A 5 -7.74 -5.37 3.84
N MET A 6 -7.65 -5.43 2.50
CA MET A 6 -7.16 -4.30 1.72
C MET A 6 -8.20 -3.17 1.65
N LEU A 7 -9.50 -3.50 1.56
CA LEU A 7 -10.56 -2.49 1.62
C LEU A 7 -10.57 -1.79 2.98
N PHE A 8 -10.41 -2.55 4.07
CA PHE A 8 -10.29 -1.99 5.40
C PHE A 8 -9.01 -1.14 5.55
N ALA A 9 -7.89 -1.59 4.99
CA ALA A 9 -6.64 -0.84 5.00
C ALA A 9 -6.79 0.51 4.28
N THR A 10 -7.36 0.50 3.07
CA THR A 10 -7.56 1.71 2.27
C THR A 10 -8.58 2.66 2.91
N PHE A 11 -9.60 2.15 3.58
CA PHE A 11 -10.51 2.95 4.40
C PHE A 11 -9.77 3.64 5.55
N LEU A 12 -8.97 2.91 6.34
CA LEU A 12 -8.16 3.51 7.42
C LEU A 12 -7.15 4.53 6.89
N PHE A 13 -6.49 4.25 5.76
CA PHE A 13 -5.60 5.23 5.13
C PHE A 13 -6.34 6.48 4.65
N SER A 14 -7.60 6.36 4.20
CA SER A 14 -8.41 7.53 3.84
C SER A 14 -8.73 8.40 5.06
N LEU A 15 -9.06 7.80 6.21
CA LEU A 15 -9.24 8.54 7.47
C LEU A 15 -7.95 9.21 7.93
N MET A 16 -6.82 8.50 7.80
CA MET A 16 -5.50 9.07 8.02
C MET A 16 -5.29 10.30 7.11
N SER A 17 -5.59 10.21 5.81
CA SER A 17 -5.45 11.33 4.87
C SER A 17 -6.30 12.55 5.26
N VAL A 18 -7.50 12.35 5.79
CA VAL A 18 -8.34 13.42 6.34
C VAL A 18 -7.62 14.14 7.50
N CYS A 19 -7.12 13.38 8.47
CA CYS A 19 -6.38 13.95 9.60
C CYS A 19 -5.09 14.65 9.15
N VAL A 20 -4.40 14.10 8.14
CA VAL A 20 -3.22 14.74 7.53
C VAL A 20 -3.59 16.09 6.94
N LYS A 21 -4.67 16.19 6.15
CA LYS A 21 -5.11 17.47 5.54
C LYS A 21 -5.41 18.54 6.60
N PHE A 22 -5.94 18.17 7.77
CA PHE A 22 -6.16 19.11 8.88
C PHE A 22 -4.87 19.59 9.59
N VAL A 23 -3.79 18.82 9.50
CA VAL A 23 -2.53 19.10 10.22
C VAL A 23 -1.44 19.64 9.31
N SER A 24 -1.63 19.53 7.99
CA SER A 24 -0.68 19.98 6.95
C SER A 24 -0.35 21.47 6.99
N ASP A 25 -1.23 22.30 7.56
CA ASP A 25 -0.97 23.75 7.71
C ASP A 25 -0.02 24.06 8.88
N SER A 26 0.16 23.13 9.81
CA SER A 26 0.94 23.33 11.04
C SER A 26 2.20 22.47 11.14
N TYR A 27 2.28 21.40 10.35
CA TYR A 27 3.37 20.43 10.40
C TYR A 27 3.89 20.12 9.01
N SER A 28 5.21 19.95 8.91
CA SER A 28 5.82 19.52 7.66
C SER A 28 5.43 18.07 7.34
N THR A 29 5.38 17.71 6.05
CA THR A 29 4.98 16.36 5.67
C THR A 29 5.95 15.28 6.17
N VAL A 30 7.24 15.62 6.29
CA VAL A 30 8.27 14.72 6.82
C VAL A 30 8.05 14.46 8.31
N GLU A 31 7.69 15.49 9.06
CA GLU A 31 7.36 15.41 10.48
C GLU A 31 6.11 14.56 10.73
N ILE A 32 5.06 14.73 9.90
CA ILE A 32 3.87 13.87 9.93
C ILE A 32 4.25 12.40 9.70
N VAL A 33 5.17 12.12 8.76
CA VAL A 33 5.66 10.76 8.49
C VAL A 33 6.49 10.19 9.64
N MET A 34 7.23 11.03 10.36
CA MET A 34 7.94 10.61 11.58
C MET A 34 6.92 10.25 12.67
N TYR A 35 5.99 11.14 13.01
CA TYR A 35 5.01 10.91 14.08
C TYR A 35 4.10 9.72 13.80
N ARG A 36 3.60 9.57 12.57
CA ARG A 36 2.78 8.40 12.21
C ARG A 36 3.54 7.08 12.46
N SER A 37 4.85 7.08 12.21
CA SER A 37 5.70 5.90 12.37
C SER A 37 6.03 5.66 13.83
N LEU A 38 6.32 6.71 14.59
CA LEU A 38 6.60 6.66 16.04
C LEU A 38 5.40 6.09 16.81
N ILE A 39 4.21 6.65 16.57
CA ILE A 39 2.97 6.16 17.17
C ILE A 39 2.69 4.73 16.71
N GLY A 40 3.00 4.39 15.45
CA GLY A 40 2.93 3.01 14.96
C GLY A 40 3.82 2.05 15.75
N VAL A 41 5.06 2.44 16.10
CA VAL A 41 5.94 1.63 16.97
C VAL A 41 5.28 1.39 18.33
N VAL A 42 4.72 2.44 18.93
CA VAL A 42 4.06 2.34 20.25
C VAL A 42 2.82 1.45 20.19
N VAL A 43 1.91 1.71 19.26
CA VAL A 43 0.63 0.97 19.11
C VAL A 43 0.87 -0.49 18.79
N ILE A 44 1.73 -0.79 17.81
CA ILE A 44 2.04 -2.17 17.44
C ILE A 44 2.89 -2.85 18.52
N GLY A 45 3.81 -2.13 19.16
CA GLY A 45 4.59 -2.64 20.29
C GLY A 45 3.70 -3.08 21.46
N ILE A 46 2.74 -2.25 21.86
CA ILE A 46 1.74 -2.60 22.89
C ILE A 46 0.93 -3.82 22.45
N LEU A 47 0.46 -3.85 21.21
CA LEU A 47 -0.30 -4.99 20.67
C LEU A 47 0.52 -6.29 20.73
N MET A 48 1.81 -6.25 20.42
CA MET A 48 2.71 -7.41 20.49
C MET A 48 2.89 -7.89 21.92
N VAL A 49 3.11 -6.98 22.88
CA VAL A 49 3.22 -7.32 24.30
C VAL A 49 1.93 -7.98 24.82
N VAL A 50 0.77 -7.37 24.53
CA VAL A 50 -0.54 -7.89 24.97
C VAL A 50 -0.83 -9.27 24.38
N ARG A 51 -0.36 -9.55 23.16
CA ARG A 51 -0.52 -10.87 22.50
C ARG A 51 0.55 -11.89 22.88
N GLY A 52 1.54 -11.53 23.70
CA GLY A 52 2.69 -12.37 24.00
C GLY A 52 3.57 -12.68 22.77
N ALA A 53 3.52 -11.82 21.74
CA ALA A 53 4.29 -12.01 20.52
C ALA A 53 5.76 -11.63 20.75
N ALA A 54 6.68 -12.52 20.40
CA ALA A 54 8.11 -12.21 20.53
C ALA A 54 8.53 -11.14 19.52
N PHE A 55 9.40 -10.20 19.93
CA PHE A 55 9.98 -9.18 19.06
C PHE A 55 11.09 -9.71 18.16
N LYS A 56 11.71 -10.85 18.50
CA LYS A 56 12.84 -11.41 17.77
C LYS A 56 12.42 -11.89 16.38
N THR A 57 13.05 -11.33 15.34
CA THR A 57 12.92 -11.78 13.96
C THR A 57 14.05 -12.73 13.55
N ARG A 58 13.73 -13.67 12.65
CA ARG A 58 14.74 -14.50 11.95
C ARG A 58 15.25 -13.83 10.67
N PHE A 59 14.62 -12.73 10.23
CA PHE A 59 14.88 -12.09 8.95
C PHE A 59 15.26 -10.59 9.09
N PRO A 60 16.24 -10.23 9.95
CA PRO A 60 16.57 -8.82 10.20
C PRO A 60 17.03 -8.08 8.93
N LEU A 61 17.78 -8.76 8.04
CA LEU A 61 18.25 -8.16 6.80
C LEU A 61 17.10 -7.88 5.81
N ALA A 62 16.07 -8.72 5.79
CA ALA A 62 14.91 -8.50 4.94
C ALA A 62 14.07 -7.30 5.42
N HIS A 63 13.94 -7.12 6.73
CA HIS A 63 13.31 -5.93 7.32
C HIS A 63 14.12 -4.66 7.04
N LEU A 64 15.44 -4.72 7.18
CA LEU A 64 16.33 -3.59 6.88
C LEU A 64 16.25 -3.22 5.40
N TRP A 65 16.37 -4.19 4.49
CA TRP A 65 16.28 -3.96 3.05
C TRP A 65 14.95 -3.35 2.66
N ARG A 66 13.85 -3.83 3.23
CA ARG A 66 12.52 -3.23 3.06
C ARG A 66 12.46 -1.79 3.57
N GLY A 67 13.03 -1.55 4.75
CA GLY A 67 13.12 -0.20 5.32
C GLY A 67 13.85 0.76 4.39
N VAL A 68 15.00 0.34 3.86
CA VAL A 68 15.81 1.15 2.93
C VAL A 68 15.08 1.40 1.62
N VAL A 69 14.55 0.35 0.97
CA VAL A 69 13.81 0.50 -0.30
C VAL A 69 12.58 1.39 -0.11
N GLY A 70 11.84 1.21 0.99
CA GLY A 70 10.69 2.03 1.33
C GLY A 70 11.06 3.49 1.63
N ALA A 71 12.13 3.72 2.40
CA ALA A 71 12.60 5.06 2.73
C ALA A 71 13.08 5.81 1.46
N THR A 72 13.82 5.13 0.59
CA THR A 72 14.22 5.70 -0.72
C THR A 72 13.00 5.99 -1.58
N ALA A 73 12.02 5.09 -1.65
CA ALA A 73 10.77 5.32 -2.39
C ALA A 73 10.05 6.57 -1.87
N PHE A 74 9.91 6.72 -0.54
CA PHE A 74 9.31 7.90 0.08
C PHE A 74 10.10 9.18 -0.20
N GLY A 75 11.42 9.14 -0.09
CA GLY A 75 12.29 10.29 -0.36
C GLY A 75 12.15 10.80 -1.80
N LEU A 76 12.20 9.88 -2.78
CA LEU A 76 11.98 10.22 -4.18
C LEU A 76 10.56 10.76 -4.43
N TRP A 77 9.56 10.18 -3.76
CA TRP A 77 8.18 10.65 -3.87
C TRP A 77 8.01 12.08 -3.35
N PHE A 78 8.57 12.38 -2.16
CA PHE A 78 8.55 13.73 -1.60
C PHE A 78 9.23 14.73 -2.50
N PHE A 79 10.37 14.35 -3.06
CA PHE A 79 11.07 15.19 -4.02
C PHE A 79 10.22 15.46 -5.27
N SER A 80 9.50 14.46 -5.78
CA SER A 80 8.54 14.64 -6.87
C SER A 80 7.36 15.52 -6.49
N VAL A 81 6.78 15.38 -5.29
CA VAL A 81 5.70 16.25 -4.80
C VAL A 81 6.15 17.71 -4.71
N ALA A 82 7.42 17.97 -4.37
CA ALA A 82 7.98 19.32 -4.30
C ALA A 82 8.20 19.98 -5.68
N LYS A 83 8.23 19.19 -6.78
CA LYS A 83 8.55 19.67 -8.13
C LYS A 83 7.43 19.46 -9.16
N LEU A 84 6.39 18.70 -8.81
CA LEU A 84 5.25 18.40 -9.67
C LEU A 84 3.94 18.83 -9.01
N PRO A 85 2.89 19.06 -9.80
CA PRO A 85 1.53 19.14 -9.27
C PRO A 85 1.21 17.90 -8.42
N LEU A 86 0.58 18.10 -7.27
CA LEU A 86 0.28 17.04 -6.31
C LEU A 86 -0.46 15.86 -6.98
N ALA A 87 -1.45 16.16 -7.82
CA ALA A 87 -2.22 15.15 -8.54
C ALA A 87 -1.36 14.28 -9.47
N THR A 88 -0.37 14.87 -10.14
CA THR A 88 0.61 14.16 -10.98
C THR A 88 1.52 13.28 -10.14
N ALA A 89 2.08 13.81 -9.05
CA ALA A 89 2.95 13.06 -8.14
C ALA A 89 2.22 11.88 -7.48
N MET A 90 0.95 12.07 -7.10
CA MET A 90 0.08 11.01 -6.59
C MET A 90 -0.19 9.94 -7.66
N THR A 91 -0.51 10.36 -8.89
CA THR A 91 -0.77 9.41 -9.99
C THR A 91 0.44 8.52 -10.29
N LEU A 92 1.65 9.10 -10.30
CA LEU A 92 2.89 8.34 -10.49
C LEU A 92 3.13 7.34 -9.35
N ASN A 93 2.83 7.71 -8.10
CA ASN A 93 2.90 6.77 -6.99
C ASN A 93 1.85 5.64 -7.12
N TYR A 94 0.65 5.97 -7.60
CA TYR A 94 -0.39 5.00 -7.93
C TYR A 94 -0.05 4.10 -9.13
N MET A 95 1.10 4.26 -9.79
CA MET A 95 1.60 3.24 -10.72
C MET A 95 2.19 2.02 -10.00
N SER A 96 2.37 2.03 -8.68
CA SER A 96 2.93 0.88 -7.95
C SER A 96 2.22 -0.46 -8.23
N PRO A 97 0.87 -0.58 -8.25
CA PRO A 97 0.20 -1.82 -8.65
C PRO A 97 0.51 -2.30 -10.08
N ILE A 98 0.74 -1.37 -11.02
CA ILE A 98 1.18 -1.72 -12.39
C ILE A 98 2.60 -2.28 -12.34
N TRP A 99 3.50 -1.66 -11.59
CA TRP A 99 4.85 -2.17 -11.39
C TRP A 99 4.86 -3.54 -10.71
N ILE A 100 3.97 -3.80 -9.75
CA ILE A 100 3.77 -5.13 -9.17
C ILE A 100 3.42 -6.14 -10.28
N ALA A 101 2.47 -5.80 -11.16
CA ALA A 101 2.09 -6.69 -12.26
C ALA A 101 3.24 -6.95 -13.24
N ALA A 102 3.99 -5.91 -13.61
CA ALA A 102 5.16 -6.01 -14.48
C ALA A 102 6.28 -6.86 -13.86
N MET A 103 6.57 -6.69 -12.56
CA MET A 103 7.58 -7.48 -11.85
C MET A 103 7.18 -8.95 -11.72
N LEU A 104 5.92 -9.22 -11.40
CA LEU A 104 5.41 -10.60 -11.35
C LEU A 104 5.48 -11.28 -12.73
N PHE A 105 5.17 -10.55 -13.80
CA PHE A 105 5.36 -11.02 -15.17
C PHE A 105 6.83 -11.35 -15.45
N GLY A 106 7.75 -10.40 -15.19
CA GLY A 106 9.18 -10.57 -15.46
C GLY A 106 9.79 -11.74 -14.69
N ILE A 107 9.44 -11.90 -13.41
CA ILE A 107 9.90 -13.03 -12.58
C ILE A 107 9.34 -14.36 -13.11
N GLY A 108 8.06 -14.39 -13.50
CA GLY A 108 7.42 -15.59 -14.06
C GLY A 108 8.04 -16.02 -15.39
N TRP A 109 8.31 -15.05 -16.26
CA TRP A 109 8.99 -15.24 -17.54
C TRP A 109 10.40 -15.81 -17.35
N TRP A 110 11.21 -15.19 -16.49
CA TRP A 110 12.56 -15.67 -16.19
C TRP A 110 12.56 -17.11 -15.67
N ARG A 111 11.61 -17.45 -14.80
CA ARG A 111 11.52 -18.78 -14.18
C ARG A 111 10.88 -19.86 -15.06
N GLY A 112 10.46 -19.53 -16.29
CA GLY A 112 9.81 -20.47 -17.21
C GLY A 112 8.47 -21.02 -16.70
N LYS A 113 7.88 -20.42 -15.67
CA LYS A 113 6.63 -20.84 -15.03
C LYS A 113 5.57 -19.79 -15.30
N MET A 114 5.08 -19.74 -16.54
CA MET A 114 4.20 -18.67 -17.00
C MET A 114 2.72 -19.01 -16.70
N HIS A 115 2.27 -18.70 -15.48
CA HIS A 115 0.84 -18.58 -15.17
C HIS A 115 0.49 -17.10 -15.12
N PHE A 116 0.37 -16.47 -16.30
CA PHE A 116 0.08 -15.06 -16.38
C PHE A 116 -1.42 -14.79 -16.34
N GLU A 117 -1.85 -14.08 -15.31
CA GLU A 117 -3.26 -13.87 -15.02
C GLU A 117 -3.79 -12.61 -15.73
N TRP A 118 -3.89 -12.71 -17.06
CA TRP A 118 -4.23 -11.57 -17.93
C TRP A 118 -5.47 -10.81 -17.44
N ARG A 119 -6.47 -11.53 -16.91
CA ARG A 119 -7.71 -10.97 -16.36
C ARG A 119 -7.51 -10.03 -15.16
N LEU A 120 -6.52 -10.31 -14.30
CA LEU A 120 -6.23 -9.46 -13.14
C LEU A 120 -5.33 -8.29 -13.53
N VAL A 121 -4.44 -8.49 -14.50
CA VAL A 121 -3.63 -7.40 -15.04
C VAL A 121 -4.49 -6.37 -15.76
N THR A 122 -5.45 -6.81 -16.58
CA THR A 122 -6.40 -5.89 -17.21
C THR A 122 -7.25 -5.16 -16.19
N ALA A 123 -7.63 -5.80 -15.08
CA ALA A 123 -8.33 -5.13 -13.97
C ALA A 123 -7.45 -4.04 -13.32
N VAL A 124 -6.19 -4.33 -13.02
CA VAL A 124 -5.23 -3.34 -12.48
C VAL A 124 -5.07 -2.15 -13.42
N LEU A 125 -4.87 -2.41 -14.72
CA LEU A 125 -4.75 -1.35 -15.73
C LEU A 125 -6.03 -0.52 -15.86
N THR A 126 -7.20 -1.18 -15.83
CA THR A 126 -8.50 -0.50 -15.89
C THR A 126 -8.71 0.40 -14.68
N SER A 127 -8.39 -0.06 -13.48
CA SER A 127 -8.45 0.79 -12.27
C SER A 127 -7.51 1.97 -12.36
N PHE A 128 -6.29 1.79 -12.89
CA PHE A 128 -5.36 2.88 -13.08
C PHE A 128 -5.86 3.93 -14.09
N VAL A 129 -6.55 3.51 -15.15
CA VAL A 129 -7.24 4.48 -16.04
C VAL A 129 -8.25 5.29 -15.24
N GLY A 130 -9.01 4.65 -14.34
CA GLY A 130 -9.90 5.35 -13.42
C GLY A 130 -9.17 6.35 -12.52
N VAL A 131 -7.99 5.99 -12.01
CA VAL A 131 -7.12 6.90 -11.25
C VAL A 131 -6.68 8.11 -12.08
N ALA A 132 -6.22 7.88 -13.30
CA ALA A 132 -5.79 8.95 -14.20
C ALA A 132 -6.94 9.89 -14.57
N LEU A 133 -8.15 9.37 -14.77
CA LEU A 133 -9.35 10.19 -15.03
C LEU A 133 -9.74 11.03 -13.81
N LEU A 134 -9.60 10.47 -12.61
CA LEU A 134 -9.95 11.14 -11.36
C LEU A 134 -8.94 12.23 -11.01
N LEU A 135 -7.65 11.91 -11.05
CA LEU A 135 -6.58 12.84 -10.66
C LEU A 135 -6.18 13.80 -11.78
N LYS A 136 -6.47 13.49 -13.05
CA LYS A 136 -6.12 14.31 -14.22
C LYS A 136 -4.65 14.78 -14.19
N PRO A 137 -3.68 13.85 -14.21
CA PRO A 137 -2.27 14.22 -14.16
C PRO A 137 -1.90 15.10 -15.36
N SER A 138 -1.07 16.11 -15.11
CA SER A 138 -0.46 16.95 -16.15
C SER A 138 1.05 16.97 -15.97
N ILE A 139 1.79 16.70 -17.05
CA ILE A 139 3.26 16.79 -17.09
C ILE A 139 3.63 17.71 -18.24
N HIS A 140 4.34 18.79 -17.93
CA HIS A 140 4.93 19.69 -18.92
C HIS A 140 6.33 19.20 -19.32
N ALA A 141 6.85 19.64 -20.47
CA ALA A 141 8.11 19.14 -21.02
C ALA A 141 9.32 19.38 -20.09
N ASP A 142 9.31 20.49 -19.36
CA ASP A 142 10.30 20.87 -18.33
C ASP A 142 10.20 20.01 -17.05
N GLN A 143 9.12 19.24 -16.90
CA GLN A 143 8.84 18.43 -15.71
C GLN A 143 9.12 16.93 -15.89
N LEU A 144 9.58 16.51 -17.08
CA LEU A 144 9.80 15.10 -17.42
C LEU A 144 10.78 14.41 -16.47
N LEU A 145 11.86 15.09 -16.08
CA LEU A 145 12.84 14.54 -15.14
C LEU A 145 12.21 14.24 -13.77
N TRP A 146 11.40 15.15 -13.25
CA TRP A 146 10.70 14.99 -11.96
C TRP A 146 9.63 13.90 -12.05
N GLY A 147 8.99 13.77 -13.22
CA GLY A 147 8.08 12.68 -13.55
C GLY A 147 8.78 11.31 -13.53
N ALA A 148 9.97 11.21 -14.12
CA ALA A 148 10.77 9.99 -14.10
C ALA A 148 11.18 9.59 -12.68
N ILE A 149 11.54 10.56 -11.82
CA ILE A 149 11.82 10.31 -10.41
C ILE A 149 10.58 9.79 -9.67
N GLY A 150 9.41 10.38 -9.94
CA GLY A 150 8.15 9.95 -9.32
C GLY A 150 7.75 8.55 -9.76
N LEU A 151 7.99 8.22 -11.04
CA LEU A 151 7.79 6.87 -11.58
C LEU A 151 8.73 5.85 -10.92
N CYS A 152 10.00 6.21 -10.73
CA CYS A 152 10.98 5.38 -10.04
C CYS A 152 10.59 5.14 -8.57
N SER A 153 10.06 6.17 -7.89
CA SER A 153 9.47 6.00 -6.56
C SER A 153 8.36 4.96 -6.54
N GLY A 154 7.39 5.04 -7.49
CA GLY A 154 6.31 4.07 -7.63
C GLY A 154 6.84 2.64 -7.85
N MET A 155 7.92 2.48 -8.61
CA MET A 155 8.61 1.21 -8.81
C MET A 155 9.26 0.69 -7.52
N LEU A 156 9.98 1.52 -6.78
CA LEU A 156 10.57 1.11 -5.49
C LEU A 156 9.49 0.76 -4.44
N ALA A 157 8.38 1.50 -4.41
CA ALA A 157 7.24 1.18 -3.56
C ALA A 157 6.64 -0.20 -3.93
N SER A 158 6.57 -0.54 -5.21
CA SER A 158 6.14 -1.87 -5.65
C SER A 158 7.06 -3.00 -5.17
N LEU A 159 8.38 -2.77 -5.15
CA LEU A 159 9.35 -3.70 -4.57
C LEU A 159 9.12 -3.88 -3.06
N ALA A 160 8.86 -2.79 -2.33
CA ALA A 160 8.53 -2.86 -0.91
C ALA A 160 7.25 -3.68 -0.66
N TYR A 161 6.21 -3.53 -1.50
CA TYR A 161 5.00 -4.35 -1.42
C TYR A 161 5.26 -5.84 -1.70
N LEU A 162 6.09 -6.15 -2.71
CA LEU A 162 6.50 -7.54 -2.99
C LEU A 162 7.34 -8.15 -1.86
N GLN A 163 8.14 -7.35 -1.17
CA GLN A 163 8.89 -7.81 0.01
C GLN A 163 7.97 -8.12 1.19
N VAL A 164 6.89 -7.34 1.38
CA VAL A 164 5.83 -7.68 2.35
C VAL A 164 5.29 -9.08 2.05
N ARG A 165 4.94 -9.34 0.78
CA ARG A 165 4.49 -10.66 0.34
C ARG A 165 5.53 -11.75 0.63
N GLN A 166 6.79 -11.49 0.29
CA GLN A 166 7.87 -12.46 0.50
C GLN A 166 8.05 -12.81 1.98
N LEU A 167 8.00 -11.83 2.88
CA LEU A 167 8.06 -12.06 4.34
C LEU A 167 6.88 -12.91 4.82
N GLY A 168 5.68 -12.67 4.29
CA GLY A 168 4.51 -13.51 4.57
C GLY A 168 4.69 -14.96 4.12
N ILE A 169 5.29 -15.20 2.94
CA ILE A 169 5.62 -16.55 2.44
C ILE A 169 6.67 -17.24 3.33
N LEU A 170 7.62 -16.49 3.86
CA LEU A 170 8.64 -16.99 4.79
C LEU A 170 8.09 -17.25 6.21
N GLY A 171 6.81 -16.97 6.46
CA GLY A 171 6.15 -17.20 7.74
C GLY A 171 6.46 -16.15 8.81
N GLU A 172 6.95 -14.98 8.41
CA GLU A 172 7.17 -13.87 9.36
C GLU A 172 5.81 -13.29 9.80
N PRO A 173 5.56 -13.14 11.12
CA PRO A 173 4.33 -12.55 11.64
C PRO A 173 4.07 -11.12 11.14
N GLU A 174 2.81 -10.82 10.80
CA GLU A 174 2.39 -9.52 10.25
C GLU A 174 2.66 -8.33 11.20
N ASP A 175 2.51 -8.54 12.50
CA ASP A 175 2.81 -7.57 13.56
C ASP A 175 4.29 -7.18 13.58
N ARG A 176 5.20 -8.15 13.46
CA ARG A 176 6.65 -7.87 13.37
C ARG A 176 7.00 -7.09 12.11
N VAL A 177 6.40 -7.50 10.99
CA VAL A 177 6.60 -6.85 9.69
C VAL A 177 6.21 -5.38 9.74
N VAL A 178 5.10 -5.04 10.39
CA VAL A 178 4.70 -3.64 10.58
C VAL A 178 5.54 -2.95 11.64
N PHE A 179 5.87 -3.61 12.74
CA PHE A 179 6.69 -3.04 13.83
C PHE A 179 8.06 -2.56 13.33
N TYR A 180 8.80 -3.41 12.61
CA TYR A 180 10.10 -3.03 12.04
C TYR A 180 9.97 -1.97 10.94
N PHE A 181 8.86 -1.98 10.18
CA PHE A 181 8.58 -0.91 9.22
C PHE A 181 8.33 0.44 9.91
N CYS A 182 7.61 0.45 11.04
CA CYS A 182 7.42 1.65 11.85
C CYS A 182 8.73 2.13 12.48
N ILE A 183 9.62 1.24 12.92
CA ILE A 183 10.96 1.64 13.42
C ILE A 183 11.77 2.31 12.31
N THR A 184 11.87 1.67 11.15
CA THR A 184 12.62 2.21 10.01
C THR A 184 12.00 3.54 9.53
N GLY A 185 10.68 3.66 9.52
CA GLY A 185 9.98 4.92 9.23
C GLY A 185 10.22 6.01 10.28
N THR A 186 10.33 5.65 11.57
CA THR A 186 10.61 6.62 12.65
C THR A 186 12.03 7.15 12.53
N VAL A 187 13.02 6.26 12.38
CA VAL A 187 14.43 6.65 12.23
C VAL A 187 14.63 7.42 10.92
N GLY A 188 14.09 6.92 9.81
CA GLY A 188 14.18 7.60 8.52
C GLY A 188 13.47 8.96 8.51
N GLY A 189 12.30 9.06 9.14
CA GLY A 189 11.56 10.30 9.30
C GLY A 189 12.30 11.31 10.17
N ALA A 190 12.90 10.88 11.28
CA ALA A 190 13.71 11.74 12.13
C ALA A 190 14.93 12.29 11.39
N ILE A 191 15.67 11.43 10.67
CA ILE A 191 16.80 11.84 9.82
C ILE A 191 16.33 12.85 8.75
N ALA A 192 15.19 12.58 8.12
CA ALA A 192 14.65 13.47 7.10
C ALA A 192 14.17 14.82 7.67
N CYS A 193 13.65 14.88 8.90
CA CYS A 193 13.33 16.15 9.58
C CYS A 193 14.61 16.96 9.83
N TRP A 194 15.66 16.29 10.32
CA TRP A 194 16.98 16.91 10.53
C TRP A 194 17.57 17.46 9.22
N ILE A 195 17.59 16.66 8.16
CA ILE A 195 18.07 17.11 6.84
C ILE A 195 17.19 18.24 6.31
N GLY A 196 15.87 18.13 6.47
CA GLY A 196 14.90 19.13 6.02
C GLY A 196 15.12 20.51 6.65
N ALA A 197 15.41 20.55 7.95
CA ALA A 197 15.73 21.79 8.67
C ALA A 197 17.09 22.42 8.28
N LEU A 198 17.98 21.64 7.65
CA LEU A 198 19.28 22.13 7.15
C LEU A 198 19.20 22.60 5.70
N LEU A 199 18.09 22.38 4.99
CA LEU A 199 17.94 22.77 3.59
C LEU A 199 17.76 24.29 3.46
N PRO A 200 18.35 24.91 2.42
CA PRO A 200 18.15 26.32 2.12
C PRO A 200 16.67 26.64 1.88
N GLY A 201 16.13 27.63 2.59
CA GLY A 201 14.72 28.04 2.49
C GLY A 201 13.75 27.27 3.40
N SER A 202 14.26 26.43 4.30
CA SER A 202 13.45 25.88 5.40
C SER A 202 13.36 26.89 6.56
N ASP A 203 12.32 26.74 7.39
CA ASP A 203 12.13 27.58 8.58
C ASP A 203 13.15 27.26 9.70
N GLY A 204 14.10 26.33 9.46
CA GLY A 204 15.11 25.88 10.42
C GLY A 204 14.56 25.06 11.58
N VAL A 205 13.24 24.85 11.63
CA VAL A 205 12.55 24.14 12.71
C VAL A 205 12.55 22.63 12.39
N VAL A 206 13.19 21.85 13.26
CA VAL A 206 13.19 20.38 13.17
C VAL A 206 11.84 19.80 13.58
N TRP A 207 11.26 20.34 14.66
CA TRP A 207 9.97 19.92 15.20
C TRP A 207 9.13 21.13 15.59
N HIS A 208 7.91 21.19 15.06
CA HIS A 208 7.00 22.29 15.35
C HIS A 208 6.35 22.08 16.72
N ALA A 209 6.02 23.18 17.40
CA ALA A 209 5.37 23.13 18.70
C ALA A 209 4.01 22.40 18.61
N HIS A 210 3.68 21.63 19.64
CA HIS A 210 2.43 20.89 19.70
C HIS A 210 1.36 21.65 20.49
N ASP A 211 0.27 21.96 19.80
CA ASP A 211 -1.00 22.26 20.46
C ASP A 211 -1.78 20.96 20.72
N LEU A 212 -2.73 20.99 21.66
CA LEU A 212 -3.56 19.84 22.05
C LEU A 212 -4.29 19.23 20.83
N LYS A 213 -4.78 20.09 19.92
CA LYS A 213 -5.38 19.65 18.65
C LYS A 213 -4.38 18.94 17.75
N GLY A 214 -3.17 19.47 17.63
CA GLY A 214 -2.08 18.87 16.85
C GLY A 214 -1.70 17.49 17.38
N PHE A 215 -1.55 17.36 18.71
CA PHE A 215 -1.25 16.09 19.36
C PHE A 215 -2.36 15.04 19.12
N ALA A 216 -3.63 15.43 19.25
CA ALA A 216 -4.76 14.54 19.00
C ALA A 216 -4.81 14.06 17.54
N LEU A 217 -4.62 14.98 16.58
CA LEU A 217 -4.60 14.64 15.15
C LEU A 217 -3.40 13.76 14.78
N LEU A 218 -2.20 14.07 15.27
CA LEU A 218 -1.00 13.23 15.04
C LEU A 218 -1.19 11.83 15.62
N THR A 219 -1.77 11.73 16.82
CA THR A 219 -2.13 10.43 17.43
C THR A 219 -3.11 9.65 16.56
N ALA A 220 -4.17 10.31 16.08
CA ALA A 220 -5.14 9.70 15.17
C ALA A 220 -4.50 9.23 13.85
N ILE A 221 -3.63 10.06 13.25
CA ILE A 221 -2.84 9.71 12.06
C ILE A 221 -2.03 8.44 12.32
N GLY A 222 -1.31 8.37 13.44
CA GLY A 222 -0.50 7.21 13.80
C GLY A 222 -1.33 5.94 14.03
N VAL A 223 -2.45 6.04 14.72
CA VAL A 223 -3.35 4.90 14.98
C VAL A 223 -3.98 4.38 13.69
N PHE A 224 -4.52 5.27 12.84
CA PHE A 224 -5.08 4.87 11.55
C PHE A 224 -4.00 4.35 10.60
N ALA A 225 -2.80 4.94 10.60
CA ALA A 225 -1.66 4.45 9.83
C ALA A 225 -1.27 3.03 10.28
N ALA A 226 -1.15 2.79 11.60
CA ALA A 226 -0.77 1.49 12.14
C ALA A 226 -1.81 0.41 11.82
N GLY A 227 -3.09 0.71 12.04
CA GLY A 227 -4.20 -0.19 11.70
C GLY A 227 -4.27 -0.47 10.19
N GLY A 228 -4.12 0.56 9.36
CA GLY A 228 -4.08 0.44 7.91
C GLY A 228 -2.89 -0.39 7.43
N GLN A 229 -1.70 -0.18 7.99
CA GLN A 229 -0.50 -0.94 7.65
C GLN A 229 -0.59 -2.40 8.08
N MET A 230 -1.17 -2.70 9.24
CA MET A 230 -1.48 -4.08 9.67
C MET A 230 -2.42 -4.77 8.70
N ALA A 231 -3.54 -4.11 8.37
CA ALA A 231 -4.52 -4.65 7.43
C ALA A 231 -3.93 -4.85 6.02
N MET A 232 -3.14 -3.90 5.53
CA MET A 232 -2.45 -3.98 4.24
C MET A 232 -1.43 -5.12 4.22
N THR A 233 -0.63 -5.25 5.29
CA THR A 233 0.36 -6.32 5.43
C THR A 233 -0.31 -7.68 5.42
N ARG A 234 -1.40 -7.85 6.17
CA ARG A 234 -2.22 -9.06 6.19
C ARG A 234 -2.84 -9.36 4.82
N ALA A 235 -3.31 -8.35 4.10
CA ALA A 235 -3.86 -8.50 2.76
C ALA A 235 -2.80 -8.98 1.74
N TYR A 236 -1.56 -8.50 1.86
CA TYR A 236 -0.47 -8.99 1.01
C TYR A 236 0.01 -10.38 1.43
N HIS A 237 0.12 -10.68 2.74
CA HIS A 237 0.52 -11.99 3.24
C HIS A 237 -0.44 -13.10 2.80
N LEU A 238 -1.75 -12.88 3.00
CA LEU A 238 -2.76 -13.92 2.82
C LEU A 238 -3.43 -13.87 1.44
N GLY A 239 -3.63 -12.67 0.89
CA GLY A 239 -4.39 -12.46 -0.33
C GLY A 239 -3.65 -12.85 -1.60
N LYS A 240 -4.25 -12.58 -2.75
CA LYS A 240 -3.60 -12.72 -4.05
C LYS A 240 -3.02 -11.39 -4.47
N THR A 241 -1.71 -11.32 -4.75
CA THR A 241 -0.97 -10.06 -4.89
C THR A 241 -1.63 -9.07 -5.85
N LEU A 242 -2.05 -9.52 -7.04
CA LEU A 242 -2.69 -8.65 -8.04
C LEU A 242 -4.08 -8.15 -7.63
N VAL A 243 -4.86 -8.98 -6.92
CA VAL A 243 -6.18 -8.59 -6.40
C VAL A 243 -6.00 -7.54 -5.31
N THR A 244 -5.07 -7.81 -4.39
CA THR A 244 -4.69 -6.90 -3.31
C THR A 244 -4.18 -5.57 -3.86
N ALA A 245 -3.32 -5.59 -4.88
CA ALA A 245 -2.82 -4.39 -5.55
C ALA A 245 -3.94 -3.60 -6.26
N ASN A 246 -4.90 -4.29 -6.90
CA ASN A 246 -6.04 -3.63 -7.53
C ASN A 246 -6.95 -2.92 -6.51
N LEU A 247 -7.25 -3.59 -5.39
CA LEU A 247 -8.10 -3.04 -4.33
C LEU A 247 -7.45 -1.85 -3.61
N GLN A 248 -6.14 -1.66 -3.72
CA GLN A 248 -5.45 -0.50 -3.16
C GLN A 248 -5.95 0.82 -3.78
N TYR A 249 -6.39 0.81 -5.05
CA TYR A 249 -6.93 1.99 -5.72
C TYR A 249 -8.24 2.51 -5.10
N THR A 250 -8.98 1.65 -4.39
CA THR A 250 -10.20 2.05 -3.67
C THR A 250 -9.93 3.12 -2.61
N GLY A 251 -8.69 3.23 -2.12
CA GLY A 251 -8.32 4.30 -1.17
C GLY A 251 -8.48 5.70 -1.75
N ILE A 252 -8.29 5.86 -3.06
CA ILE A 252 -8.51 7.14 -3.75
C ILE A 252 -9.99 7.48 -3.72
N VAL A 253 -10.86 6.50 -3.98
CA VAL A 253 -12.30 6.68 -3.95
C VAL A 253 -12.75 7.12 -2.55
N PHE A 254 -12.28 6.44 -1.49
CA PHE A 254 -12.60 6.86 -0.12
C PHE A 254 -12.07 8.26 0.19
N SER A 255 -10.84 8.58 -0.20
CA SER A 255 -10.26 9.91 -0.01
C SER A 255 -11.07 11.00 -0.73
N SER A 256 -11.50 10.73 -1.96
CA SER A 256 -12.36 11.65 -2.73
C SER A 256 -13.73 11.84 -2.08
N ILE A 257 -14.34 10.79 -1.55
CA ILE A 257 -15.62 10.89 -0.81
C ILE A 257 -15.45 11.82 0.40
N TRP A 258 -14.38 11.67 1.17
CA TRP A 258 -14.11 12.59 2.29
C TRP A 258 -13.84 14.03 1.82
N GLY A 259 -13.17 14.21 0.68
CA GLY A 259 -13.00 15.51 0.02
C GLY A 259 -14.33 16.23 -0.19
N ILE A 260 -15.31 15.52 -0.77
CA ILE A 260 -16.66 16.05 -1.00
C ILE A 260 -17.38 16.32 0.33
N LEU A 261 -17.35 15.37 1.27
CA LEU A 261 -18.14 15.46 2.50
C LEU A 261 -17.65 16.52 3.49
N ILE A 262 -16.33 16.75 3.56
CA ILE A 262 -15.72 17.62 4.58
C ILE A 262 -15.33 18.98 3.99
N TRP A 263 -14.86 19.01 2.73
CA TRP A 263 -14.36 20.22 2.08
C TRP A 263 -15.23 20.73 0.93
N ASP A 264 -16.37 20.09 0.66
CA ASP A 264 -17.28 20.43 -0.46
C ASP A 264 -16.56 20.46 -1.82
N ASP A 265 -15.53 19.60 -1.97
CA ASP A 265 -14.74 19.49 -3.20
C ASP A 265 -15.65 19.04 -4.36
N SER A 266 -15.74 19.84 -5.43
CA SER A 266 -16.57 19.49 -6.59
C SER A 266 -15.82 18.54 -7.56
N LEU A 267 -16.35 17.33 -7.75
CA LEU A 267 -15.86 16.41 -8.77
C LEU A 267 -16.61 16.62 -10.10
N GLY A 268 -15.86 16.95 -11.15
CA GLY A 268 -16.41 16.94 -12.51
C GLY A 268 -16.80 15.53 -12.98
N TRP A 269 -17.51 15.43 -14.10
CA TRP A 269 -18.00 14.15 -14.65
C TRP A 269 -16.90 13.10 -14.85
N MET A 270 -15.69 13.50 -15.24
CA MET A 270 -14.53 12.60 -15.39
C MET A 270 -14.12 11.98 -14.04
N GLY A 271 -14.25 12.72 -12.94
CA GLY A 271 -13.94 12.24 -11.59
C GLY A 271 -14.93 11.16 -11.15
N TRP A 272 -16.22 11.37 -11.39
CA TRP A 272 -17.28 10.37 -11.16
C TRP A 272 -17.09 9.11 -12.00
N LEU A 273 -16.75 9.28 -13.29
CA LEU A 273 -16.42 8.17 -14.17
C LEU A 273 -15.22 7.37 -13.65
N GLY A 274 -14.15 8.08 -13.24
CA GLY A 274 -12.96 7.47 -12.66
C GLY A 274 -13.26 6.63 -11.40
N MET A 275 -14.05 7.17 -10.47
CA MET A 275 -14.48 6.43 -9.27
C MET A 275 -15.28 5.16 -9.63
N THR A 276 -16.21 5.28 -10.58
CA THR A 276 -17.04 4.15 -11.03
C THR A 276 -16.18 3.03 -11.63
N ILE A 277 -15.19 3.39 -12.46
CA ILE A 277 -14.26 2.44 -13.07
C ILE A 277 -13.43 1.70 -12.00
N ILE A 278 -12.90 2.43 -11.00
CA ILE A 278 -12.11 1.84 -9.91
C ILE A 278 -12.95 0.82 -9.13
N ILE A 279 -14.19 1.19 -8.75
CA ILE A 279 -15.09 0.30 -8.01
C ILE A 279 -15.44 -0.93 -8.84
N ALA A 280 -15.87 -0.74 -10.09
CA ALA A 280 -16.26 -1.84 -10.97
C ALA A 280 -15.10 -2.83 -11.19
N SER A 281 -13.90 -2.32 -11.44
CA SER A 281 -12.71 -3.15 -11.58
C SER A 281 -12.35 -3.90 -10.30
N GLY A 282 -12.47 -3.26 -9.14
CA GLY A 282 -12.26 -3.90 -7.83
C GLY A 282 -13.21 -5.09 -7.60
N VAL A 283 -14.49 -4.94 -7.97
CA VAL A 283 -15.50 -6.01 -7.91
C VAL A 283 -15.14 -7.15 -8.86
N VAL A 284 -14.81 -6.83 -10.11
CA VAL A 284 -14.42 -7.82 -11.13
C VAL A 284 -13.18 -8.62 -10.72
N ALA A 285 -12.14 -7.95 -10.21
CA ALA A 285 -10.92 -8.62 -9.75
C ALA A 285 -11.21 -9.56 -8.56
N THR A 286 -12.06 -9.14 -7.63
CA THR A 286 -12.45 -9.97 -6.48
C THR A 286 -13.27 -11.18 -6.93
N PHE A 287 -14.19 -10.98 -7.88
CA PHE A 287 -14.99 -12.07 -8.44
C PHE A 287 -14.14 -13.12 -9.15
N PHE A 288 -13.14 -12.70 -9.92
CA PHE A 288 -12.20 -13.62 -10.57
C PHE A 288 -11.36 -14.42 -9.57
N ASP A 289 -10.97 -13.83 -8.44
CA ASP A 289 -10.25 -14.55 -7.37
C ASP A 289 -11.12 -15.65 -6.75
N VAL A 290 -12.37 -15.32 -6.40
CA VAL A 290 -13.30 -16.27 -5.78
C VAL A 290 -13.60 -17.45 -6.71
N ARG A 291 -13.88 -17.17 -7.99
CA ARG A 291 -14.12 -18.24 -8.98
C ARG A 291 -12.91 -19.14 -9.18
N HIS A 292 -11.70 -18.56 -9.21
CA HIS A 292 -10.49 -19.35 -9.35
C HIS A 292 -10.29 -20.29 -8.15
N LYS A 293 -10.50 -19.79 -6.92
CA LYS A 293 -10.43 -20.63 -5.70
C LYS A 293 -11.46 -21.76 -5.69
N GLN A 294 -12.69 -21.47 -6.12
CA GLN A 294 -13.75 -22.48 -6.23
C GLN A 294 -13.42 -23.56 -7.27
N ALA A 295 -12.88 -23.17 -8.43
CA ALA A 295 -12.48 -24.11 -9.48
C ALA A 295 -11.36 -25.05 -9.00
N VAL A 296 -10.35 -24.51 -8.32
CA VAL A 296 -9.23 -25.32 -7.76
C VAL A 296 -9.75 -26.28 -6.68
N ALA A 297 -10.61 -25.82 -5.77
CA ALA A 297 -11.20 -26.66 -4.73
C ALA A 297 -12.06 -27.79 -5.32
N PHE A 298 -12.82 -27.51 -6.38
CA PHE A 298 -13.62 -28.50 -7.08
C PHE A 298 -12.75 -29.57 -7.75
N THR A 299 -11.67 -29.17 -8.43
CA THR A 299 -10.73 -30.12 -9.05
C THR A 299 -10.05 -31.01 -8.01
N ALA A 300 -9.56 -30.43 -6.90
CA ALA A 300 -8.95 -31.18 -5.81
C ALA A 300 -9.92 -32.19 -5.16
N ALA A 301 -11.18 -31.78 -4.93
CA ALA A 301 -12.21 -32.68 -4.43
C ALA A 301 -12.49 -33.84 -5.39
N LYS A 302 -12.53 -33.55 -6.70
CA LYS A 302 -12.70 -34.59 -7.74
C LYS A 302 -11.53 -35.57 -7.75
N GLU A 303 -10.29 -35.10 -7.66
CA GLU A 303 -9.10 -35.95 -7.61
C GLU A 303 -9.08 -36.83 -6.35
N MET A 304 -9.48 -36.29 -5.19
CA MET A 304 -9.60 -37.07 -3.95
C MET A 304 -10.66 -38.17 -4.07
N LEU A 305 -11.82 -37.87 -4.66
CA LEU A 305 -12.88 -38.88 -4.88
C LEU A 305 -12.39 -40.01 -5.78
N VAL A 306 -11.75 -39.69 -6.91
CA VAL A 306 -11.19 -40.68 -7.84
C VAL A 306 -10.12 -41.54 -7.17
N ALA A 307 -9.23 -40.94 -6.36
CA ALA A 307 -8.22 -41.68 -5.61
C ALA A 307 -8.83 -42.63 -4.56
N THR A 308 -9.92 -42.21 -3.92
CA THR A 308 -10.62 -43.02 -2.90
C THR A 308 -11.35 -44.21 -3.54
N ASP A 309 -12.00 -44.00 -4.70
CA ASP A 309 -12.69 -45.07 -5.43
C ASP A 309 -11.69 -46.08 -6.02
N GLY A 310 -10.55 -45.62 -6.56
CA GLY A 310 -9.48 -46.50 -7.02
C GLY A 310 -8.85 -47.33 -5.89
N ALA A 311 -8.69 -46.76 -4.70
CA ALA A 311 -8.20 -47.48 -3.53
C ALA A 311 -9.17 -48.56 -3.03
N LYS A 312 -10.48 -48.28 -3.09
CA LYS A 312 -11.52 -49.27 -2.75
C LYS A 312 -11.59 -50.42 -3.74
N ALA A 313 -11.49 -50.14 -5.04
CA ALA A 313 -11.47 -51.18 -6.08
C ALA A 313 -10.28 -52.13 -5.91
N LYS A 314 -9.08 -51.59 -5.62
CA LYS A 314 -7.86 -52.38 -5.42
C LYS A 314 -7.84 -53.19 -4.11
N ALA A 315 -8.70 -52.85 -3.14
CA ALA A 315 -8.84 -53.60 -1.89
C ALA A 315 -9.91 -54.71 -1.97
N ALA A 316 -10.70 -54.73 -3.05
CA ALA A 316 -11.72 -55.73 -3.31
C ALA A 316 -11.23 -56.89 -4.20
N ASP A 317 -10.05 -56.74 -4.82
CA ASP A 317 -9.30 -57.75 -5.57
C ASP A 317 -8.23 -58.42 -4.68
#